data_AF-A0AA35QCI2-F1
#
_entry.id   AF-A0AA35QCI2-F1
#
_cell.length_a   1.000
_cell.length_b   1.000
_cell.length_c   1.000
_cell.angle_alpha   90.00
_cell.angle_beta   90.00
_cell.angle_gamma   90.00
#
_symmetry.space_group_name_H-M   'P 1'
#
loop_
_entity.id
_entity.type
_entity.pdbx_description
1 polymer ?
#
loop_
_entity_poly.entity_id
_entity_poly.type
_entity_poly.pdbx_seq_one_letter_code
_entity_poly.pdbx_strand_id
1 'polypeptide(L)'
;MTPAYRLANSQMGTGMAARQKAAVRGHITGGILFPNIIIAVSNDVNSVVAETKLRLKGDVEPVFITLEENVKMALKSARQRCSNTDRLQNSALSEFERKLKTLKEDIEALEL
;
A
#
# COMPACT_ATOMS: atom_id res chain seq x y z
N MET A 1 29.98 -20.94 33.73
CA MET A 1 30.99 -19.99 33.21
C MET A 1 30.42 -18.58 33.31
N THR A 2 31.11 -17.63 33.95
CA THR A 2 30.62 -16.25 34.11
C THR A 2 31.02 -15.40 32.90
N PRO A 3 30.10 -14.66 32.26
CA PRO A 3 30.44 -13.79 31.13
C PRO A 3 31.46 -12.72 31.52
N ALA A 4 32.39 -12.40 30.61
CA ALA A 4 33.46 -11.41 30.85
C ALA A 4 32.94 -10.03 31.26
N TYR A 5 31.76 -9.62 30.76
CA TYR A 5 31.12 -8.37 31.15
C TYR A 5 30.67 -8.38 32.62
N ARG A 6 30.20 -9.51 33.14
CA ARG A 6 29.85 -9.65 34.56
C ARG A 6 31.10 -9.64 35.42
N LEU A 7 32.18 -10.30 34.98
CA LEU A 7 33.47 -10.30 35.66
C LEU A 7 34.12 -8.90 35.71
N ALA A 8 33.95 -8.11 34.66
CA ALA A 8 34.34 -6.71 34.63
C ALA A 8 33.46 -5.88 35.58
N ASN A 9 32.13 -6.05 35.53
CA ASN A 9 31.21 -5.31 36.39
C ASN A 9 31.42 -5.59 37.89
N SER A 10 31.93 -6.78 38.25
CA SER A 10 32.26 -7.13 39.63
C SER A 10 33.60 -6.57 40.13
N GLN A 11 34.38 -5.86 39.30
CA GLN A 11 35.62 -5.21 39.75
C GLN A 11 35.31 -3.97 40.58
N MET A 12 35.99 -3.79 41.72
CA MET A 12 35.85 -2.62 42.59
C MET A 12 37.23 -2.08 43.04
N GLY A 13 37.26 -0.87 43.60
CA GLY A 13 38.44 -0.24 44.19
C GLY A 13 39.37 0.48 43.20
N THR A 14 40.52 0.95 43.68
CA THR A 14 41.49 1.72 42.86
C THR A 14 42.01 0.90 41.69
N GLY A 15 42.08 1.49 40.50
CA GLY A 15 42.47 0.78 39.26
C GLY A 15 41.37 -0.09 38.64
N MET A 16 40.11 0.03 39.11
CA MET A 16 38.94 -0.68 38.57
C MET A 16 38.84 -0.60 37.04
N ALA A 17 38.96 0.60 36.47
CA ALA A 17 38.82 0.80 35.02
C ALA A 17 39.85 0.00 34.20
N ALA A 18 41.09 -0.10 34.68
CA ALA A 18 42.13 -0.89 34.03
C ALA A 18 41.82 -2.41 34.11
N ARG A 19 41.34 -2.89 35.26
CA ARG A 19 40.93 -4.29 35.45
C ARG A 19 39.70 -4.65 34.63
N GLN A 20 38.71 -3.76 34.58
CA GLN A 20 37.53 -3.88 33.72
C GLN A 20 37.92 -4.01 32.26
N LYS A 21 38.78 -3.09 31.78
CA LYS A 21 39.28 -3.08 30.40
C LYS A 21 40.09 -4.34 30.08
N ALA A 22 40.90 -4.84 31.02
CA ALA A 22 41.65 -6.08 30.85
C ALA A 22 40.72 -7.30 30.75
N ALA A 23 39.69 -7.38 31.59
CA ALA A 23 38.73 -8.48 31.61
C ALA A 23 37.93 -8.61 30.30
N VAL A 24 37.70 -7.49 29.61
CA VAL A 24 36.94 -7.47 28.35
C VAL A 24 37.81 -7.34 27.09
N ARG A 25 39.12 -7.17 27.22
CA ARG A 25 40.05 -6.89 26.11
C ARG A 25 39.98 -7.94 25.00
N GLY A 26 39.85 -9.22 25.36
CA GLY A 26 39.72 -10.34 24.40
C GLY A 26 38.35 -10.45 23.73
N HIS A 27 37.36 -9.65 24.17
CA HIS A 27 36.01 -9.62 23.63
C HIS A 27 35.73 -8.36 22.79
N ILE A 28 36.68 -7.42 22.75
CA ILE A 28 36.59 -6.24 21.89
C ILE A 28 37.09 -6.61 20.48
N THR A 29 36.21 -6.56 19.48
CA THR A 29 36.57 -6.72 18.07
C THR A 29 36.13 -5.49 17.30
N GLY A 30 37.05 -4.82 16.58
CA GLY A 30 36.71 -3.62 15.80
C GLY A 30 36.15 -2.45 16.62
N GLY A 31 36.50 -2.35 17.91
CA GLY A 31 35.96 -1.33 18.81
C GLY A 31 34.64 -1.68 19.50
N ILE A 32 34.07 -2.86 19.21
CA ILE A 32 32.80 -3.33 19.75
C ILE A 32 33.04 -4.38 20.83
N LEU A 33 32.49 -4.16 22.02
CA LEU A 33 32.67 -5.00 23.21
C LEU A 33 31.97 -6.36 23.14
N PHE A 34 30.91 -6.48 22.31
CA PHE A 34 30.11 -7.70 22.13
C PHE A 34 29.60 -7.84 20.69
N PRO A 35 30.47 -8.14 19.71
CA PRO A 35 30.09 -8.19 18.29
C PRO A 35 28.94 -9.17 18.03
N ASN A 36 28.94 -10.33 18.69
CA ASN A 36 27.89 -11.34 18.51
C ASN A 36 26.50 -10.85 18.96
N ILE A 37 26.43 -10.04 20.03
CA ILE A 37 25.16 -9.49 20.51
C ILE A 37 24.65 -8.44 19.52
N ILE A 38 25.53 -7.57 19.03
CA ILE A 38 25.14 -6.56 18.03
C ILE A 38 24.66 -7.22 16.74
N ILE A 39 25.35 -8.27 16.28
CA ILE A 39 24.95 -9.04 15.09
C ILE A 39 23.57 -9.68 15.32
N ALA A 40 23.35 -10.32 16.46
CA ALA A 40 22.05 -10.92 16.79
C ALA A 40 20.93 -9.89 16.80
N VAL A 41 21.12 -8.76 17.49
CA VAL A 41 20.15 -7.67 17.53
C VAL A 41 19.88 -7.10 16.13
N SER A 42 20.92 -6.90 15.33
CA SER A 42 20.79 -6.43 13.94
C SER A 42 19.97 -7.41 13.09
N ASN A 43 20.24 -8.71 13.21
CA ASN A 43 19.50 -9.74 12.49
C ASN A 43 18.03 -9.79 12.91
N ASP A 44 17.75 -9.71 14.21
CA ASP A 44 16.38 -9.68 14.73
C ASP A 44 15.61 -8.45 14.22
N VAL A 45 16.23 -7.27 14.27
CA VAL A 45 15.66 -6.03 13.74
C VAL A 45 15.36 -6.17 12.25
N ASN A 46 16.32 -6.67 11.46
CA ASN A 46 16.13 -6.87 10.03
C ASN A 46 15.00 -7.87 9.73
N SER A 47 14.87 -8.94 10.53
CA SER A 47 13.78 -9.90 10.40
C SER A 47 12.42 -9.25 10.66
N VAL A 48 12.29 -8.48 11.74
CA VAL A 48 11.05 -7.77 12.09
C VAL A 48 10.68 -6.77 11.00
N VAL A 49 11.66 -6.04 10.47
CA VAL A 49 11.44 -5.10 9.35
C VAL A 49 10.96 -5.84 8.10
N ALA A 50 11.57 -6.98 7.76
CA ALA A 50 11.17 -7.78 6.61
C ALA A 50 9.74 -8.33 6.76
N GLU A 51 9.41 -8.86 7.94
CA GLU A 51 8.06 -9.36 8.25
C GLU A 51 7.02 -8.24 8.18
N THR A 52 7.32 -7.08 8.77
CA THR A 52 6.43 -5.92 8.77
C THR A 52 6.19 -5.43 7.35
N LYS A 53 7.24 -5.39 6.51
CA LYS A 53 7.13 -5.02 5.09
C LYS A 53 6.27 -6.02 4.32
N LEU A 54 6.44 -7.31 4.55
CA LEU A 54 5.65 -8.35 3.90
C LEU A 54 4.18 -8.23 4.27
N ARG A 55 3.89 -8.03 5.56
CA ARG A 55 2.54 -7.83 6.07
C ARG A 55 1.90 -6.57 5.49
N LEU A 56 2.62 -5.45 5.51
CA LEU A 56 2.13 -4.20 4.91
C LEU A 56 1.80 -4.37 3.43
N LYS A 57 2.64 -5.09 2.68
CA LYS A 57 2.35 -5.41 1.28
C LYS A 57 1.07 -6.26 1.15
N GLY A 58 0.94 -7.28 1.99
CA GLY A 58 -0.25 -8.15 2.04
C GLY A 58 -1.53 -7.40 2.38
N ASP A 59 -1.46 -6.35 3.21
CA ASP A 59 -2.62 -5.55 3.60
C ASP A 59 -2.98 -4.50 2.52
N VAL A 60 -1.97 -3.91 1.86
CA VAL A 60 -2.15 -2.80 0.92
C VAL A 60 -2.50 -3.27 -0.50
N GLU A 61 -1.89 -4.35 -0.97
CA GLU A 61 -2.09 -4.85 -2.35
C GLU A 61 -3.56 -5.21 -2.66
N PRO A 62 -4.30 -5.92 -1.77
CA PRO A 62 -5.72 -6.22 -2.01
C PRO A 62 -6.59 -4.97 -2.10
N VAL A 63 -6.25 -3.92 -1.33
CA VAL A 63 -6.97 -2.64 -1.38
C VAL A 63 -6.80 -1.97 -2.74
N PHE A 64 -5.58 -1.98 -3.29
CA PHE A 64 -5.33 -1.45 -4.63
C PHE A 64 -6.06 -2.25 -5.71
N ILE A 65 -6.06 -3.58 -5.64
CA ILE A 65 -6.80 -4.44 -6.57
C ILE A 65 -8.29 -4.11 -6.54
N THR A 66 -8.87 -4.03 -5.33
CA THR A 66 -10.29 -3.72 -5.15
C THR A 66 -10.63 -2.33 -5.68
N LEU A 67 -9.76 -1.35 -5.45
CA LEU A 67 -9.93 0.01 -5.96
C LEU A 67 -9.91 0.04 -7.49
N GLU A 68 -8.96 -0.67 -8.11
CA GLU A 68 -8.85 -0.77 -9.57
C GLU A 68 -10.10 -1.40 -10.19
N GLU A 69 -10.60 -2.50 -9.61
CA GLU A 69 -11.83 -3.16 -10.05
C GLU A 69 -13.03 -2.23 -9.91
N ASN A 70 -13.17 -1.53 -8.79
CA ASN A 70 -14.24 -0.56 -8.57
C ASN A 70 -14.20 0.58 -9.58
N VAL A 71 -13.02 1.12 -9.89
CA VAL A 71 -12.85 2.16 -10.90
C VAL A 71 -13.22 1.64 -12.29
N LYS A 72 -12.78 0.42 -12.65
CA LYS A 72 -13.15 -0.23 -13.92
C LYS A 72 -14.66 -0.43 -14.03
N MET A 73 -15.31 -0.90 -12.97
CA MET A 73 -16.76 -1.07 -12.91
C MET A 73 -17.49 0.27 -13.02
N ALA A 74 -17.04 1.29 -12.30
CA ALA A 74 -17.61 2.64 -12.35
C ALA A 74 -17.52 3.22 -13.77
N LEU A 75 -16.37 3.13 -14.42
CA LEU A 75 -16.18 3.57 -15.81
C LEU A 75 -17.08 2.82 -16.79
N LYS A 76 -17.17 1.50 -16.67
CA LYS A 76 -18.07 0.69 -17.51
C LYS A 76 -19.53 1.10 -17.33
N SER A 77 -19.96 1.32 -16.08
CA SER A 77 -21.33 1.76 -15.76
C SER A 77 -21.63 3.17 -16.28
N ALA A 78 -20.65 4.08 -16.25
CA ALA A 78 -20.80 5.44 -16.77
C ALA A 78 -20.96 5.42 -18.30
N ARG A 79 -20.15 4.60 -18.99
CA ARG A 79 -20.25 4.43 -20.44
C ARG A 79 -21.59 3.82 -20.87
N GLN A 80 -22.08 2.82 -20.13
CA GLN A 80 -23.40 2.23 -20.39
C GLN A 80 -24.52 3.23 -20.19
N ARG A 81 -24.47 4.04 -19.12
CA ARG A 81 -25.45 5.12 -18.89
C ARG A 81 -25.50 6.11 -20.04
N CYS A 82 -24.36 6.65 -20.49
CA CYS A 82 -24.31 7.56 -21.65
C CYS A 82 -24.95 6.92 -22.90
N SER A 83 -24.57 5.68 -23.23
CA SER A 83 -25.11 5.01 -24.41
C SER A 83 -26.63 4.80 -24.37
N ASN A 84 -27.18 4.57 -23.16
CA ASN A 84 -28.62 4.42 -23.00
C ASN A 84 -29.36 5.75 -23.12
N THR A 85 -28.82 6.83 -22.54
CA THR A 85 -29.39 8.19 -22.75
C THR A 85 -29.37 8.60 -24.21
N ASP A 86 -28.27 8.34 -24.93
CA ASP A 86 -28.16 8.69 -26.36
C ASP A 86 -29.18 7.89 -27.20
N ARG A 87 -29.38 6.60 -26.89
CA ARG A 87 -30.39 5.77 -27.55
C ARG A 87 -31.81 6.26 -27.27
N LEU A 88 -32.12 6.62 -26.03
CA LEU A 88 -33.43 7.15 -25.65
C LEU A 88 -33.71 8.50 -26.32
N GLN A 89 -32.72 9.39 -26.36
CA GLN A 89 -32.83 10.69 -27.03
C GLN A 89 -33.01 10.54 -28.54
N ASN A 90 -32.24 9.65 -29.18
CA ASN A 90 -32.37 9.40 -30.62
C ASN A 90 -33.71 8.75 -30.99
N SER A 91 -34.24 7.87 -30.14
CA SER A 91 -35.58 7.30 -30.33
C SER A 91 -36.66 8.38 -30.23
N ALA A 92 -36.58 9.25 -29.22
CA ALA A 92 -37.54 10.35 -29.03
C ALA A 92 -37.50 11.36 -30.18
N LEU A 93 -36.31 11.70 -30.68
CA LEU A 93 -36.14 12.55 -31.87
C LEU A 93 -36.77 11.93 -33.10
N SER A 94 -36.55 10.63 -33.35
CA SER A 94 -37.11 9.95 -34.52
C SER A 94 -38.65 9.87 -34.48
N GLU A 95 -39.26 9.72 -33.31
CA GLU A 95 -40.71 9.80 -33.16
C GLU A 95 -41.24 11.21 -33.41
N PHE A 96 -40.52 12.23 -32.95
CA PHE A 96 -40.90 13.62 -33.16
C PHE A 96 -40.83 13.99 -34.65
N GLU A 97 -39.79 13.57 -35.36
CA GLU A 97 -39.67 13.75 -36.81
C GLU A 97 -40.82 13.08 -37.57
N ARG A 98 -41.23 11.87 -37.17
CA ARG A 98 -42.41 11.20 -37.75
C ARG A 98 -43.67 12.01 -37.53
N LYS A 99 -43.89 12.53 -36.32
CA LYS A 99 -45.05 13.37 -35.99
C LYS A 99 -45.06 14.68 -36.78
N LEU A 100 -43.91 15.32 -36.97
CA LEU A 100 -43.80 16.51 -37.81
C LEU A 100 -44.14 16.19 -39.27
N LYS A 101 -43.70 15.03 -39.75
CA LYS A 101 -43.98 14.60 -41.12
C LYS A 101 -45.47 14.34 -41.33
N THR A 102 -46.13 13.62 -40.42
CA THR A 102 -47.58 13.40 -40.49
C THR A 102 -48.35 14.71 -40.38
N LEU A 103 -47.94 15.60 -39.47
CA LEU A 103 -48.59 16.91 -39.32
C LEU A 103 -48.44 17.77 -40.58
N LYS A 104 -47.29 17.70 -41.24
CA LYS A 104 -47.06 18.39 -42.51
C LYS A 104 -47.97 17.83 -43.61
N GLU A 105 -48.09 16.51 -43.71
CA GLU A 105 -48.99 15.84 -44.66
C GLU A 105 -50.47 16.22 -44.39
N ASP A 106 -50.87 16.32 -43.12
CA ASP A 106 -52.23 16.76 -42.73
C ASP A 106 -52.51 18.23 -43.09
N ILE A 107 -51.51 19.12 -42.97
CA ILE A 107 -51.63 20.54 -43.35
C ILE A 107 -51.73 20.67 -44.88
N GLU A 108 -50.90 19.96 -45.64
CA GLU A 108 -50.98 19.95 -47.11
C GLU A 108 -52.32 19.39 -47.61
N ALA A 109 -52.94 18.46 -46.87
CA ALA A 109 -54.28 17.94 -47.17
C ALA A 109 -55.42 18.91 -46.84
N LEU A 110 -55.20 19.92 -45.98
CA LEU A 110 -56.17 20.94 -45.61
C LEU A 110 -56.11 22.19 -46.51
N GLU A 111 -55.04 22.37 -47.27
CA GLU A 111 -54.86 23.48 -48.23
C GLU A 111 -55.35 23.15 -49.67
N LEU A 112 -55.96 21.98 -49.86
CA LEU A 112 -56.58 21.49 -51.11
C LEU A 112 -58.12 21.48 -51.01
#